data_AF-A0A531KG92-F1
#
_entry.id   AF-A0A531KG92-F1
#
_cell.length_a   1.000
_cell.length_b   1.000
_cell.length_c   1.000
_cell.angle_alpha   90.00
_cell.angle_beta   90.00
_cell.angle_gamma   90.00
#
_symmetry.space_group_name_H-M   'P 1'
#
loop_
_entity.id
_entity.type
_entity.pdbx_description
1 polymer ?
#
loop_
_entity_poly.entity_id
_entity_poly.type
_entity_poly.pdbx_seq_one_letter_code
_entity_poly.pdbx_strand_id
1 'polypeptide(L)' 'MKLYYSPLACSLADHIALLESAVPFERESVNLKTKRTASGADFNDVTSKGYVPALVLDSGEILTENIAI' A
#
# COMPACT_ATOMS: atom_id res chain seq x y z
N MET A 1 -9.03 2.07 -6.11
CA MET A 1 -7.87 2.42 -5.25
C MET A 1 -6.90 1.24 -5.19
N LYS A 2 -5.62 1.45 -4.86
CA LYS A 2 -4.62 0.37 -4.72
C LYS A 2 -3.81 0.49 -3.44
N LEU A 3 -3.81 -0.56 -2.62
CA LEU A 3 -3.01 -0.68 -1.39
C LEU A 3 -1.67 -1.39 -1.68
N TYR A 4 -0.57 -0.72 -1.40
CA TYR A 4 0.75 -1.33 -1.33
C TYR A 4 1.02 -1.83 0.10
N TYR A 5 1.31 -3.12 0.23
CA TYR A 5 1.42 -3.79 1.54
C TYR A 5 2.61 -4.73 1.60
N SER A 6 3.05 -5.13 2.79
CA SER A 6 3.94 -6.29 2.97
C SER A 6 3.25 -7.32 3.86
N PRO A 7 3.30 -8.63 3.55
CA PRO A 7 2.74 -9.65 4.42
C PRO A 7 3.25 -9.51 5.85
N LEU A 8 2.32 -9.60 6.82
CA LEU A 8 2.59 -9.51 8.26
C LEU A 8 3.16 -8.16 8.75
N ALA A 9 3.21 -7.13 7.91
CA ALA A 9 3.58 -5.78 8.30
C ALA A 9 2.38 -4.99 8.89
N CYS A 10 2.65 -3.77 9.36
CA CYS A 10 1.62 -2.87 9.89
C CYS A 10 0.48 -2.58 8.90
N SER A 11 0.75 -2.61 7.58
CA SER A 11 -0.23 -2.48 6.50
C SER A 11 -1.34 -3.54 6.51
N LEU A 12 -1.27 -4.55 7.39
CA LEU A 12 -2.38 -5.46 7.66
C LEU A 12 -3.60 -4.73 8.24
N ALA A 13 -3.39 -3.68 9.04
CA ALA A 13 -4.49 -2.88 9.60
C ALA A 13 -5.36 -2.27 8.49
N ASP A 14 -4.72 -1.57 7.55
CA ASP A 14 -5.41 -0.95 6.41
C ASP A 14 -6.04 -1.98 5.47
N HIS A 15 -5.41 -3.14 5.31
CA HIS A 15 -5.99 -4.24 4.54
C HIS A 15 -7.30 -4.73 5.16
N ILE A 16 -7.36 -4.88 6.49
CA ILE A 16 -8.59 -5.23 7.21
C ILE A 16 -9.62 -4.11 7.07
N ALA A 17 -9.23 -2.85 7.30
CA ALA A 17 -10.13 -1.70 7.22
C ALA A 17 -10.77 -1.57 5.82
N LEU A 18 -9.99 -1.76 4.75
CA LEU A 18 -10.51 -1.72 3.37
C LEU A 18 -11.49 -2.86 3.09
N LEU A 19 -11.23 -4.08 3.57
CA LEU A 19 -12.18 -5.20 3.46
C LEU A 19 -13.49 -4.90 4.19
N GLU A 20 -13.42 -4.40 5.43
CA GLU A 20 -14.58 -4.07 6.27
C GLU A 20 -15.40 -2.90 5.69
N SER A 21 -14.75 -1.95 5.03
CA SER A 21 -15.44 -0.83 4.37
C SER A 21 -16.23 -1.23 3.12
N ALA A 22 -16.04 -2.46 2.62
CA ALA A 22 -16.64 -2.99 1.39
C ALA A 22 -16.37 -2.14 0.13
N VAL A 23 -15.39 -1.23 0.16
CA VAL A 23 -14.99 -0.46 -1.01
C VAL A 23 -14.13 -1.34 -1.95
N PRO A 24 -14.27 -1.20 -3.28
CA PRO A 24 -13.37 -1.88 -4.21
C PRO A 24 -11.94 -1.35 -4.09
N PHE A 25 -10.98 -2.26 -3.93
CA PHE A 25 -9.56 -1.93 -3.98
C PHE A 25 -8.73 -3.09 -4.52
N GLU A 26 -7.59 -2.75 -5.09
CA GLU A 26 -6.54 -3.70 -5.43
C GLU A 26 -5.46 -3.70 -4.37
N ARG A 27 -4.66 -4.77 -4.33
CA ARG A 27 -3.52 -4.88 -3.42
C ARG A 27 -2.29 -5.35 -4.15
N GLU A 28 -1.14 -4.78 -3.81
CA GLU A 28 0.14 -5.10 -4.41
C GLU A 28 1.21 -5.29 -3.33
N SER A 29 1.77 -6.49 -3.24
CA SER A 29 2.77 -6.77 -2.21
C SER A 29 4.12 -6.13 -2.55
N VAL A 30 4.82 -5.63 -1.54
CA VAL A 30 6.13 -4.99 -1.66
C VAL A 30 7.15 -5.76 -0.82
N ASN A 31 8.28 -6.12 -1.42
CA ASN A 31 9.45 -6.56 -0.68
C ASN A 31 10.18 -5.33 -0.11
N LEU A 32 10.06 -5.10 1.19
CA LEU A 32 10.63 -3.91 1.85
C LEU A 32 12.16 -3.88 1.88
N LYS A 33 12.85 -5.02 1.67
CA LYS A 33 14.31 -5.07 1.59
C LYS A 33 14.80 -4.61 0.22
N THR A 34 14.16 -5.06 -0.85
CA THR A 34 14.56 -4.74 -2.23
C THR A 34 13.83 -3.54 -2.82
N LYS A 35 12.78 -3.05 -2.13
CA LYS A 35 11.86 -2.01 -2.62
C LYS A 35 11.22 -2.36 -3.96
N ARG A 36 10.95 -3.64 -4.19
CA ARG A 36 10.26 -4.12 -5.41
C ARG A 36 8.83 -4.53 -5.10
N THR A 37 7.91 -4.15 -5.99
CA THR A 37 6.53 -4.64 -5.96
C THR A 37 6.44 -6.06 -6.52
N ALA A 38 5.30 -6.74 -6.33
CA ALA A 38 5.05 -8.05 -6.93
C ALA A 38 5.11 -8.04 -8.46
N SER A 39 4.74 -6.93 -9.09
CA SER A 39 4.85 -6.74 -10.54
C SER A 39 6.27 -6.39 -11.01
N GLY A 40 7.22 -6.19 -10.09
CA GLY A 40 8.62 -5.88 -10.38
C GLY A 40 8.96 -4.39 -10.46
N ALA A 41 7.99 -3.49 -10.24
CA ALA A 41 8.23 -2.06 -10.24
C ALA A 41 9.08 -1.61 -9.03
N ASP A 42 9.73 -0.45 -9.14
CA ASP A 42 10.37 0.22 -8.00
C ASP A 42 9.28 0.84 -7.10
N PHE A 43 9.25 0.44 -5.83
CA PHE A 43 8.29 1.00 -4.90
C PHE A 43 8.59 2.46 -4.55
N ASN A 44 9.84 2.91 -4.73
CA ASN A 44 10.19 4.30 -4.49
C ASN A 44 9.57 5.25 -5.54
N ASP A 45 9.19 4.73 -6.71
CA ASP A 45 8.44 5.49 -7.72
C ASP A 45 6.99 5.74 -7.28
N VAL A 46 6.46 4.93 -6.35
CA VAL A 46 5.13 5.13 -5.74
C VAL A 46 5.22 6.11 -4.57
N THR A 47 6.20 5.96 -3.70
CA THR A 47 6.39 6.86 -2.55
C THR A 47 7.86 6.98 -2.17
N SER A 48 8.34 8.21 -2.00
CA SER A 48 9.70 8.50 -1.56
C SER A 48 10.00 8.05 -0.12
N LYS A 49 8.96 7.72 0.66
CA LYS A 49 9.10 7.21 2.04
C LYS A 49 9.61 5.77 2.08
N GLY A 50 9.36 4.98 1.04
CA GLY A 50 9.89 3.62 0.90
C GLY A 50 9.40 2.60 1.94
N TYR A 51 8.31 2.86 2.66
CA TYR A 51 7.66 1.91 3.56
C TYR A 51 6.17 1.78 3.29
N VAL A 52 5.59 0.69 3.79
CA VAL A 52 4.16 0.42 3.76
C VAL A 52 3.52 0.87 5.09
N PRO A 53 2.22 1.20 5.11
CA PRO A 53 1.30 1.23 3.97
C PRO A 53 1.53 2.43 3.03
N ALA A 54 1.15 2.25 1.77
CA ALA A 54 0.86 3.35 0.86
C ALA A 54 -0.44 3.03 0.10
N LEU A 55 -1.41 3.95 0.13
CA LEU A 55 -2.69 3.80 -0.56
C LEU A 55 -2.76 4.83 -1.68
N VAL A 56 -2.87 4.34 -2.92
CA VAL A 56 -3.13 5.20 -4.08
C VAL A 56 -4.63 5.29 -4.30
N LEU A 57 -5.16 6.50 -4.15
CA LEU A 57 -6.57 6.82 -4.39
C LEU A 57 -6.87 6.80 -5.89
N ASP A 58 -8.16 6.77 -6.26
CA ASP A 58 -8.57 6.80 -7.67
C ASP A 58 -8.21 8.13 -8.36
N SER A 59 -8.01 9.19 -7.58
CA SER A 59 -7.48 10.48 -8.04
C SER A 59 -5.99 10.44 -8.40
N GLY A 60 -5.28 9.37 -8.02
CA GLY A 60 -3.82 9.27 -8.09
C GLY A 60 -3.08 9.86 -6.88
N GLU A 61 -3.80 10.46 -5.92
CA GLU A 61 -3.19 10.91 -4.66
C GLU A 61 -2.70 9.73 -3.83
N ILE A 62 -1.57 9.92 -3.12
CA ILE A 62 -0.93 8.90 -2.32
C ILE A 62 -1.08 9.24 -0.84
N LEU A 63 -1.80 8.39 -0.11
CA LEU A 63 -1.86 8.41 1.36
C LEU A 63 -0.82 7.46 1.95
N THR A 64 -0.23 7.88 3.06
CA THR A 64 0.77 7.13 3.83
C THR A 64 0.52 7.38 5.32
N GLU A 65 1.12 6.56 6.19
CA GLU A 65 0.82 6.45 7.63
C GLU A 65 -0.53 5.75 7.92
N ASN A 66 -0.50 4.62 8.64
CA ASN A 66 -1.72 3.84 8.97
C ASN A 66 -2.82 4.64 9.69
N ILE A 67 -2.50 5.75 10.37
CA ILE A 67 -3.51 6.53 11.10
C ILE A 67 -4.26 7.49 10.17
N ALA A 68 -3.62 7.88 9.06
CA ALA A 68 -4.24 8.76 8.06
C ALA A 68 -5.03 7.99 7.01
N ILE A 69 -4.61 6.74 6.75
CA ILE A 69 -5.34 5.76 5.92
C ILE A 69 -6.50 5.18 6.75
#